data_AF-A0A146FG35-F1
#
_entry.id   AF-A0A146FG35-F1
#
_cell.length_a   1.000
_cell.length_b   1.000
_cell.length_c   1.000
_cell.angle_alpha   90.00
_cell.angle_beta   90.00
_cell.angle_gamma   90.00
#
_symmetry.space_group_name_H-M   'P 1'
#
loop_
_entity.id
_entity.type
_entity.pdbx_description
1 polymer ?
#
loop_
_entity_poly.entity_id
_entity_poly.type
_entity_poly.pdbx_seq_one_letter_code
_entity_poly.pdbx_strand_id
1 'polypeptide(L)'
;MASTYDLVNYDSDEEREKYPRIPGSNLASAAFFMAGLLDRAGISYGLMGGLAVSYLGGKRETRDVDMAFQAPGKMRDLWRIVEAEPRLIIPNTRLISNILKVFVRTGPGYDNCVMALPVEVDLIESAHGSFRRTEDKFRSTLELECGRST
;
A
#
# COMPACT_ATOMS: atom_id res chain seq x y z
N MET A 1 1.36 -15.41 -7.80
CA MET A 1 0.63 -14.48 -8.68
C MET A 1 -0.49 -13.84 -7.89
N ALA A 2 -0.67 -12.53 -8.07
CA ALA A 2 -1.74 -11.78 -7.43
C ALA A 2 -3.12 -12.28 -7.84
N SER A 3 -4.08 -12.19 -6.92
CA SER A 3 -5.50 -12.30 -7.27
C SER A 3 -5.98 -11.02 -7.95
N THR A 4 -7.08 -11.09 -8.71
CA THR A 4 -7.59 -9.92 -9.45
C THR A 4 -9.00 -9.51 -9.04
N TYR A 5 -9.32 -8.22 -9.13
CA TYR A 5 -10.69 -7.69 -9.03
C TYR A 5 -11.10 -7.02 -10.34
N ASP A 6 -12.42 -6.95 -10.61
CA ASP A 6 -12.95 -6.27 -11.78
C ASP A 6 -13.19 -4.79 -11.47
N LEU A 7 -12.52 -3.91 -12.21
CA LEU A 7 -12.67 -2.46 -12.07
C LEU A 7 -14.10 -1.97 -12.36
N VAL A 8 -14.84 -2.65 -13.24
CA VAL A 8 -16.20 -2.25 -13.61
C VAL A 8 -17.19 -2.59 -12.49
N ASN A 9 -16.93 -3.68 -11.76
CA ASN A 9 -17.79 -4.15 -10.68
C ASN A 9 -17.28 -3.71 -9.29
N TYR A 10 -16.19 -2.95 -9.23
CA TYR A 10 -15.64 -2.46 -7.97
C TYR A 10 -16.40 -1.22 -7.52
N ASP A 11 -17.04 -1.32 -6.36
CA ASP A 11 -17.69 -0.21 -5.68
C ASP A 11 -16.88 0.19 -4.44
N SER A 12 -16.25 1.37 -4.51
CA SER A 12 -15.50 1.90 -3.38
C SER A 12 -16.37 2.27 -2.18
N ASP A 13 -17.65 2.60 -2.41
CA ASP A 13 -18.57 2.98 -1.34
C ASP A 13 -19.05 1.73 -0.56
N GLU A 14 -19.28 0.61 -1.24
CA GLU A 14 -19.59 -0.67 -0.57
C GLU A 14 -18.43 -1.17 0.32
N GLU A 15 -17.19 -1.14 -0.20
CA GLU A 15 -16.02 -1.48 0.62
C GLU A 15 -15.82 -0.45 1.75
N ARG A 16 -16.25 0.81 1.52
CA ARG A 16 -16.21 1.82 2.56
C ARG A 16 -17.16 1.52 3.70
N GLU A 17 -18.35 1.01 3.42
CA GLU A 17 -19.34 0.60 4.41
C GLU A 17 -18.91 -0.66 5.17
N LYS A 18 -18.25 -1.60 4.48
CA LYS A 18 -17.79 -2.87 5.05
C LYS A 18 -16.66 -2.71 6.07
N TYR A 19 -15.73 -1.79 5.80
CA TYR A 19 -14.56 -1.55 6.65
C TYR A 19 -14.42 -0.09 7.09
N PRO A 20 -15.42 0.51 7.76
CA PRO A 20 -15.53 1.96 7.97
C PRO A 20 -14.31 2.59 8.63
N ARG A 21 -13.57 1.79 9.41
CA ARG A 21 -12.27 2.15 9.98
C ARG A 21 -11.26 1.04 9.74
N ILE A 22 -10.08 1.41 9.28
CA ILE A 22 -8.93 0.52 9.14
C ILE A 22 -7.97 0.77 10.30
N PRO A 23 -7.55 -0.24 11.08
CA PRO A 23 -6.56 -0.06 12.12
C PRO A 23 -5.23 0.48 11.57
N GLY A 24 -4.58 1.37 12.33
CA GLY A 24 -3.27 1.93 11.96
C GLY A 24 -2.21 0.87 11.71
N SER A 25 -2.22 -0.23 12.48
CA SER A 25 -1.31 -1.36 12.29
C SER A 25 -1.47 -2.05 10.93
N ASN A 26 -2.70 -2.20 10.44
CA ASN A 26 -2.97 -2.74 9.11
C ASN A 26 -2.48 -1.78 8.01
N LEU A 27 -2.72 -0.47 8.15
CA LEU A 27 -2.21 0.55 7.22
C LEU A 27 -0.67 0.54 7.18
N ALA A 28 -0.04 0.52 8.35
CA ALA A 28 1.40 0.43 8.50
C ALA A 28 1.95 -0.83 7.81
N SER A 29 1.34 -1.99 8.09
CA SER A 29 1.74 -3.27 7.55
C SER A 29 1.67 -3.29 6.02
N ALA A 30 0.58 -2.78 5.44
CA ALA A 30 0.43 -2.66 3.99
C ALA A 30 1.49 -1.73 3.37
N ALA A 31 1.72 -0.57 3.98
CA ALA A 31 2.74 0.37 3.53
C ALA A 31 4.16 -0.24 3.58
N PHE A 32 4.49 -0.97 4.64
CA PHE A 32 5.78 -1.63 4.79
C PHE A 32 5.99 -2.74 3.77
N PHE A 33 4.95 -3.53 3.54
CA PHE A 33 4.99 -4.59 2.55
C PHE A 33 5.28 -4.01 1.16
N MET A 34 4.57 -2.96 0.76
CA MET A 34 4.74 -2.31 -0.54
C MET A 34 6.09 -1.60 -0.65
N ALA A 35 6.53 -0.90 0.38
CA ALA A 35 7.86 -0.33 0.49
C ALA A 35 8.95 -1.40 0.24
N GLY A 36 8.88 -2.53 0.95
CA GLY A 36 9.82 -3.64 0.77
C GLY A 36 9.75 -4.28 -0.62
N LEU A 37 8.57 -4.34 -1.24
CA LEU A 37 8.41 -4.86 -2.60
C LEU A 37 9.09 -3.94 -3.63
N LEU A 38 8.89 -2.62 -3.50
CA LEU A 38 9.50 -1.60 -4.37
C LEU A 38 11.01 -1.52 -4.17
N ASP A 39 11.50 -1.62 -2.93
CA ASP A 39 12.94 -1.63 -2.61
C ASP A 39 13.65 -2.83 -3.24
N ARG A 40 13.08 -4.04 -3.14
CA ARG A 40 13.64 -5.25 -3.78
C ARG A 40 13.69 -5.13 -5.31
N ALA A 41 12.78 -4.35 -5.88
CA ALA A 41 12.74 -4.07 -7.33
C ALA A 41 13.64 -2.90 -7.74
N GLY A 42 14.29 -2.20 -6.80
CA GLY A 42 15.08 -1.00 -7.07
C GLY A 42 14.24 0.19 -7.55
N ILE A 43 12.94 0.21 -7.23
CA ILE A 43 12.02 1.29 -7.60
C ILE A 43 12.02 2.33 -6.48
N SER A 44 12.31 3.57 -6.83
CA SER A 44 12.25 4.67 -5.86
C SER A 44 10.79 5.01 -5.53
N TYR A 45 10.49 5.25 -4.27
CA TYR A 45 9.13 5.56 -3.82
C TYR A 45 9.12 6.54 -2.65
N GLY A 46 7.96 7.15 -2.41
CA GLY A 46 7.68 7.97 -1.23
C GLY A 46 6.23 7.81 -0.77
N LEU A 47 6.04 7.68 0.55
CA LEU A 47 4.71 7.73 1.14
C LEU A 47 4.17 9.16 1.09
N MET A 48 2.89 9.29 0.77
CA MET A 48 2.15 10.54 0.81
C MET A 48 0.77 10.34 1.44
N GLY A 49 -0.13 11.30 1.24
CA GLY A 49 -1.51 11.17 1.68
C GLY A 49 -1.72 11.21 3.19
N GLY A 50 -2.83 10.64 3.63
CA GLY A 50 -3.27 10.72 5.02
C GLY A 50 -2.34 9.97 5.98
N LEU A 51 -1.79 8.83 5.56
CA LEU A 51 -0.86 8.05 6.39
C LEU A 51 0.46 8.79 6.62
N ALA A 52 0.96 9.52 5.62
CA ALA A 52 2.19 10.30 5.78
C ALA A 52 1.96 11.45 6.76
N VAL A 53 0.80 12.10 6.67
CA VAL A 53 0.40 13.18 7.58
C VAL A 53 0.25 12.67 9.02
N SER A 54 -0.32 11.48 9.23
CA SER A 54 -0.45 10.91 10.58
C SER A 54 0.91 10.60 11.21
N TYR A 55 1.86 10.03 10.46
CA TYR A 55 3.22 9.79 10.94
C TYR A 55 4.05 11.06 11.21
N LEU A 56 3.61 12.21 10.68
CA LEU A 56 4.20 13.51 11.00
C LEU A 56 3.50 14.21 12.18
N GLY A 57 2.62 13.50 12.91
CA GLY A 57 1.90 14.01 14.09
C GLY A 57 0.56 14.66 13.77
N GLY A 58 0.08 14.54 12.53
CA GLY A 58 -1.26 14.98 12.15
C GLY A 58 -2.37 14.10 12.73
N LYS A 59 -3.57 14.66 12.87
CA LYS A 59 -4.76 13.95 13.38
C LYS A 59 -5.72 13.46 12.28
N ARG A 60 -5.30 13.54 11.02
CA ARG A 60 -6.12 13.13 9.89
C ARG A 60 -6.24 11.61 9.89
N GLU A 61 -7.46 11.10 10.02
CA GLU A 61 -7.72 9.68 9.79
C GLU A 61 -7.66 9.38 8.28
N THR A 62 -7.16 8.19 7.94
CA THR A 62 -7.01 7.69 6.57
C THR A 62 -7.41 6.22 6.56
N ARG A 63 -7.76 5.69 5.39
CA ARG A 63 -8.19 4.29 5.23
C ARG A 63 -7.38 3.53 4.18
N ASP A 64 -6.49 4.24 3.56
CA ASP A 64 -5.71 3.93 2.38
C ASP A 64 -4.26 4.36 2.59
N VAL A 65 -3.40 3.84 1.74
CA VAL A 65 -1.97 4.16 1.71
C VAL A 65 -1.65 4.74 0.34
N ASP A 66 -1.27 6.02 0.29
CA ASP A 66 -0.82 6.64 -0.94
C ASP A 66 0.70 6.55 -1.07
N MET A 67 1.19 5.98 -2.17
CA MET A 67 2.61 5.87 -2.46
C MET A 67 2.89 6.37 -3.87
N ALA A 68 3.74 7.39 -3.99
CA ALA A 68 4.29 7.73 -5.29
C ALA A 68 5.52 6.88 -5.58
N PHE A 69 5.70 6.48 -6.83
CA PHE A 69 6.84 5.69 -7.29
C PHE A 69 7.47 6.28 -8.55
N GLN A 70 8.73 5.92 -8.80
CA GLN A 70 9.47 6.27 -9.99
C GLN A 70 10.29 5.06 -10.46
N ALA A 71 9.95 4.57 -11.66
CA ALA A 71 10.62 3.44 -12.30
C ALA A 71 11.00 3.81 -13.75
N PRO A 72 12.15 3.34 -14.28
CA PRO A 72 12.57 3.62 -15.66
C PRO A 72 11.55 3.18 -16.71
N GLY A 73 10.98 1.99 -16.57
CA GLY A 73 9.88 1.49 -17.41
C GLY A 73 8.50 1.87 -16.92
N LYS A 74 8.37 2.84 -16.00
CA LYS A 74 7.09 3.41 -15.55
C LYS A 74 6.15 2.34 -15.00
N MET A 75 4.86 2.47 -15.27
CA MET A 75 3.82 1.50 -14.90
C MET A 75 4.09 0.06 -15.36
N ARG A 76 4.84 -0.15 -16.46
CA ARG A 76 5.15 -1.51 -16.94
C ARG A 76 6.04 -2.27 -15.97
N ASP A 77 7.04 -1.61 -15.40
CA ASP A 77 7.97 -2.24 -14.47
C ASP A 77 7.28 -2.48 -13.12
N LEU A 78 6.41 -1.54 -12.69
CA LEU A 78 5.54 -1.74 -11.54
C LEU A 78 4.59 -2.94 -11.74
N TRP A 79 3.95 -3.06 -12.90
CA TRP A 79 3.01 -4.15 -13.17
C TRP A 79 3.66 -5.52 -13.00
N ARG A 80 4.89 -5.68 -13.51
CA ARG A 80 5.64 -6.95 -13.43
C ARG A 80 5.85 -7.43 -12.00
N ILE A 81 6.09 -6.50 -11.07
CA ILE A 81 6.34 -6.86 -9.68
C ILE A 81 5.05 -7.12 -8.90
N VAL A 82 3.98 -6.37 -9.17
CA VAL A 82 2.70 -6.57 -8.47
C VAL A 82 1.97 -7.83 -8.95
N GLU A 83 2.05 -8.16 -10.24
CA GLU A 83 1.41 -9.35 -10.83
C GLU A 83 1.98 -10.66 -10.26
N ALA A 84 3.28 -10.68 -9.95
CA ALA A 84 3.95 -11.84 -9.38
C ALA A 84 3.52 -12.13 -7.93
N GLU A 85 3.07 -11.12 -7.21
CA GLU A 85 2.97 -11.14 -5.74
C GLU A 85 1.63 -11.70 -5.23
N PRO A 86 1.60 -12.91 -4.64
CA PRO A 86 0.36 -13.54 -4.17
C PRO A 86 -0.36 -12.80 -3.04
N ARG A 87 0.34 -11.93 -2.30
CA ARG A 87 -0.26 -11.13 -1.23
C ARG A 87 -1.14 -9.99 -1.75
N LEU A 88 -1.04 -9.66 -3.05
CA LEU A 88 -1.78 -8.56 -3.66
C LEU A 88 -3.09 -9.01 -4.29
N ILE A 89 -4.05 -8.09 -4.27
CA ILE A 89 -5.23 -8.09 -5.12
C ILE A 89 -5.09 -6.89 -6.07
N ILE A 90 -5.02 -7.13 -7.37
CA ILE A 90 -4.77 -6.11 -8.39
C ILE A 90 -5.95 -6.00 -9.36
N PRO A 91 -6.11 -4.92 -10.12
CA PRO A 91 -7.15 -4.88 -11.16
C PRO A 91 -6.89 -5.95 -12.22
N ASN A 92 -7.96 -6.51 -12.78
CA ASN A 92 -7.91 -7.49 -13.88
C ASN A 92 -7.41 -6.89 -15.21
N THR A 93 -7.30 -5.56 -15.31
CA THR A 93 -6.79 -4.86 -16.48
C THR A 93 -5.62 -3.96 -16.12
N ARG A 94 -4.67 -3.84 -17.06
CA ARG A 94 -3.59 -2.86 -16.98
C ARG A 94 -4.18 -1.48 -17.25
N LEU A 95 -4.34 -0.68 -16.19
CA LEU A 95 -4.81 0.69 -16.31
C LEU A 95 -3.90 1.50 -17.26
N ILE A 96 -4.52 2.36 -18.10
CA ILE A 96 -3.85 3.37 -18.95
C ILE A 96 -3.59 4.66 -18.14
N SER A 97 -3.87 4.63 -16.84
CA SER A 97 -3.71 5.77 -15.92
C SER A 97 -2.33 5.77 -15.27
N ASN A 98 -1.93 6.93 -14.74
CA ASN A 98 -0.75 7.10 -13.89
C ASN A 98 -0.96 6.61 -12.46
N ILE A 99 -2.10 5.99 -12.13
CA ILE A 99 -2.42 5.45 -10.81
C ILE A 99 -2.79 3.98 -10.94
N LEU A 100 -2.23 3.16 -10.06
CA LEU A 100 -2.57 1.76 -9.90
C LEU A 100 -3.04 1.52 -8.46
N LYS A 101 -4.34 1.26 -8.30
CA LYS A 101 -4.93 0.86 -7.02
C LYS A 101 -4.73 -0.64 -6.83
N VAL A 102 -4.15 -1.03 -5.71
CA VAL A 102 -3.99 -2.44 -5.31
C VAL A 102 -4.49 -2.62 -3.90
N PHE A 103 -4.82 -3.85 -3.52
CA PHE A 103 -5.09 -4.19 -2.13
C PHE A 103 -4.04 -5.15 -1.59
N VAL A 104 -3.49 -4.80 -0.44
CA VAL A 104 -2.56 -5.66 0.31
C VAL A 104 -3.35 -6.45 1.33
N ARG A 105 -3.26 -7.78 1.28
CA ARG A 105 -3.82 -8.61 2.35
C ARG A 105 -3.00 -8.41 3.62
N THR A 106 -3.67 -8.07 4.72
CA THR A 106 -3.05 -7.86 6.04
C THR A 106 -3.75 -8.70 7.11
N GLY A 107 -3.08 -8.94 8.23
CA GLY A 107 -3.63 -9.73 9.35
C GLY A 107 -3.04 -11.13 9.47
N PRO A 108 -3.62 -12.00 10.30
CA PRO A 108 -3.06 -13.31 10.59
C PRO A 108 -2.84 -14.14 9.33
N GLY A 109 -1.66 -14.74 9.21
CA GLY A 109 -1.21 -15.46 8.00
C GLY A 109 -0.35 -14.63 7.04
N TYR A 110 -0.35 -13.31 7.19
CA TYR A 110 0.58 -12.40 6.51
C TYR A 110 1.44 -11.62 7.51
N ASP A 111 0.84 -11.16 8.60
CA ASP A 111 1.45 -10.30 9.62
C ASP A 111 0.87 -10.60 11.01
N ASN A 112 1.40 -9.91 12.03
CA ASN A 112 0.89 -9.96 13.40
C ASN A 112 -0.26 -8.97 13.67
N CYS A 113 -0.88 -8.41 12.62
CA CYS A 113 -2.07 -7.58 12.78
C CYS A 113 -3.25 -8.45 13.24
N VAL A 114 -4.08 -7.95 14.17
CA VAL A 114 -5.20 -8.73 14.75
C VAL A 114 -6.32 -8.95 13.74
N MET A 115 -6.60 -7.97 12.88
CA MET A 115 -7.68 -8.04 11.90
C MET A 115 -7.18 -8.49 10.53
N ALA A 116 -7.81 -9.52 9.97
CA ALA A 116 -7.60 -9.94 8.59
C ALA A 116 -8.46 -9.08 7.64
N LEU A 117 -7.82 -8.20 6.88
CA LEU A 117 -8.52 -7.37 5.90
C LEU A 117 -7.59 -6.91 4.75
N PRO A 118 -8.15 -6.66 3.55
CA PRO A 118 -7.43 -6.01 2.47
C PRO A 118 -7.30 -4.50 2.75
N VAL A 119 -6.08 -3.97 2.63
CA VAL A 119 -5.82 -2.53 2.73
C VAL A 119 -5.55 -1.97 1.35
N GLU A 120 -6.25 -0.90 1.01
CA GLU A 120 -6.06 -0.17 -0.24
C GLU A 120 -4.72 0.58 -0.26
N VAL A 121 -3.99 0.42 -1.36
CA VAL A 121 -2.75 1.14 -1.64
C VAL A 121 -2.82 1.74 -3.04
N ASP A 122 -2.69 3.06 -3.12
CA ASP A 122 -2.64 3.81 -4.37
C ASP A 122 -1.21 4.07 -4.79
N LEU A 123 -0.81 3.46 -5.90
CA LEU A 123 0.53 3.60 -6.49
C LEU A 123 0.48 4.62 -7.61
N ILE A 124 1.08 5.79 -7.37
CA ILE A 124 1.02 6.95 -8.25
C ILE A 124 2.36 7.10 -8.98
N GLU A 125 2.34 7.00 -10.31
CA GLU A 125 3.52 7.24 -11.13
C GLU A 125 3.88 8.73 -11.04
N SER A 126 5.06 9.01 -10.49
CA SER A 126 5.59 10.38 -10.44
C SER A 126 6.49 10.62 -11.64
N ALA A 127 6.20 11.70 -12.37
CA ALA A 127 7.02 12.11 -13.50
C ALA A 127 8.38 12.63 -13.03
N HIS A 128 8.44 13.44 -11.97
CA HIS A 128 9.65 14.15 -11.51
C HIS A 128 9.61 14.32 -9.97
N GLY A 129 10.54 13.70 -9.25
CA GLY A 129 10.71 13.96 -7.81
C GLY A 129 11.77 13.08 -7.17
N SER A 130 12.71 13.69 -6.43
CA SER A 130 13.59 12.95 -5.51
C SER A 130 12.78 12.57 -4.28
N PHE A 131 12.35 11.30 -4.19
CA PHE A 131 11.71 10.82 -2.98
C PHE A 131 12.73 10.77 -1.83
N ARG A 132 12.41 11.41 -0.71
CA ARG A 132 13.15 11.17 0.53
C ARG A 132 12.68 9.82 1.07
N ARG A 133 13.62 8.88 1.28
CA ARG A 133 13.37 7.66 2.03
C ARG A 133 12.81 8.03 3.39
N THR A 134 11.57 7.62 3.67
CA THR A 134 10.94 7.78 4.98
C THR A 134 11.17 6.54 5.87
N GLU A 135 11.98 5.57 5.41
CA GLU A 135 12.17 4.23 6.01
C GLU A 135 12.36 4.23 7.54
N ASP A 136 13.16 5.16 8.07
CA ASP A 136 13.58 5.14 9.48
C ASP A 136 12.42 5.36 10.47
N LYS A 137 11.45 6.23 10.13
CA LYS A 137 10.27 6.47 10.99
C LYS A 137 9.20 5.40 10.85
N PHE A 138 9.18 4.70 9.72
CA PHE A 138 8.23 3.62 9.47
C PHE A 138 8.55 2.37 10.27
N ARG A 139 9.82 1.92 10.23
CA ARG A 139 10.26 0.71 10.96
C ARG A 139 9.99 0.81 12.46
N SER A 140 10.31 1.96 13.08
CA SER A 140 10.04 2.17 14.50
C SER A 140 8.55 2.12 14.84
N THR A 141 7.67 2.59 13.95
CA THR A 141 6.22 2.61 14.20
C THR A 141 5.60 1.22 14.03
N LEU A 142 6.09 0.43 13.07
CA LEU A 142 5.66 -0.97 12.86
C LEU A 142 6.04 -1.90 14.01
N GLU A 143 7.25 -1.76 14.53
CA GLU A 143 7.69 -2.53 15.70
C GLU A 143 6.85 -2.21 16.93
N LEU A 144 6.37 -0.96 17.06
CA LEU A 144 5.49 -0.53 18.15
C LEU A 144 4.03 -0.97 17.96
N GLU A 145 3.51 -0.97 16.73
CA GLU A 145 2.08 -1.17 16.45
C GLU A 145 1.70 -2.60 16.06
N CYS A 146 2.61 -3.35 15.44
CA CYS A 146 2.42 -4.76 15.04
C CYS A 146 3.23 -5.73 15.92
N GLY A 147 4.14 -5.22 16.76
CA GLY A 147 5.17 -6.01 17.47
C GLY A 147 4.98 -6.25 18.98
N ARG A 148 3.87 -5.87 19.63
CA ARG A 148 3.63 -6.30 21.02
C ARG A 148 2.93 -7.66 21.08
N SER A 149 3.69 -8.73 20.88
CA SER A 149 3.54 -10.00 21.61
C SER A 149 4.71 -10.94 21.25
N THR A 150 5.85 -10.72 21.90
CA THR A 150 6.77 -11.79 22.30
C THR A 150 6.74 -11.88 23.81
#